data_AF-A0A947J7B5-F1
#
_entry.id   AF-A0A947J7B5-F1
#
_cell.length_a   1.000
_cell.length_b   1.000
_cell.length_c   1.000
_cell.angle_alpha   90.00
_cell.angle_beta   90.00
_cell.angle_gamma   90.00
#
_symmetry.space_group_name_H-M   'P 1'
#
loop_
_entity.id
_entity.type
_entity.pdbx_description
1 polymer ?
#
loop_
_entity_poly.entity_id
_entity_poly.type
_entity_poly.pdbx_seq_one_letter_code
_entity_poly.pdbx_strand_id
1 'polypeptide(L)'
;GKLTVDLDGVRVTTRTEDLAPPTGRGKAPPSTQKRRARVRRPQSGQVPLQLNVRGMTVSEALRDVDDYLDRLLLADVRRGSILHGKGTGALRDAVQAYLASCSFVSSHGFAPPNLGGDGVTEFELESGET
;
A
#
# COMPACT_ATOMS: atom_id res chain seq x y z
N GLY A 1 14.99 36.69 24.99
CA GLY A 1 13.66 36.59 25.64
C GLY A 1 13.78 35.67 26.85
N LYS A 2 12.83 35.68 27.79
CA LYS A 2 12.80 34.69 28.88
C LYS A 2 12.08 33.43 28.39
N LEU A 3 12.62 32.26 28.72
CA LEU A 3 12.15 30.93 28.35
C LEU A 3 11.95 30.12 29.62
N THR A 4 10.85 29.38 29.71
CA THR A 4 10.61 28.45 30.82
C THR A 4 10.98 27.04 30.39
N VAL A 5 11.90 26.41 31.13
CA VAL A 5 12.37 25.03 30.92
C VAL A 5 11.88 24.15 32.07
N ASP A 6 11.50 22.91 31.76
CA ASP A 6 11.10 21.91 32.76
C ASP A 6 12.29 20.98 33.02
N LEU A 7 12.66 20.85 34.29
CA LEU A 7 13.72 19.97 34.77
C LEU A 7 13.07 18.96 35.73
N ASP A 8 12.65 17.82 35.19
CA ASP A 8 12.02 16.73 35.93
C ASP A 8 10.91 17.21 36.89
N GLY A 9 10.00 18.04 36.36
CA GLY A 9 8.85 18.57 37.10
C GLY A 9 9.09 19.91 37.80
N VAL A 10 10.31 20.46 37.74
CA VAL A 10 10.62 21.81 38.22
C VAL A 10 10.68 22.77 37.03
N ARG A 11 9.72 23.70 36.95
CA ARG A 11 9.70 24.76 35.94
C ARG A 11 10.61 25.92 36.34
N VAL A 12 11.68 26.14 35.57
CA VAL A 12 12.66 27.21 35.76
C VAL A 12 12.57 28.19 34.60
N THR A 13 12.46 29.48 34.88
CA THR A 13 12.45 30.51 33.83
C THR A 13 13.83 31.15 33.71
N THR A 14 14.51 30.94 32.58
CA THR A 14 15.86 31.44 32.30
C THR A 14 15.89 32.29 31.03
N ARG A 15 17.01 32.95 30.75
CA ARG A 15 17.19 33.69 29.49
C ARG A 15 17.78 32.77 28.43
N THR A 16 17.49 33.07 27.17
CA THR A 16 17.99 32.29 26.04
C THR A 16 19.51 32.28 25.94
N GLU A 17 20.19 33.34 26.42
CA GLU A 17 21.66 33.44 26.46
C GLU A 17 22.31 32.49 27.48
N ASP A 18 21.57 32.09 28.51
CA ASP A 18 22.04 31.21 29.57
C ASP A 18 21.89 29.71 29.20
N LEU A 19 21.38 29.41 27.99
CA LEU A 19 21.19 28.04 27.48
C LEU A 19 22.34 27.69 26.53
N ALA A 20 23.16 26.71 26.92
CA ALA A 20 24.15 26.12 26.01
C ALA A 20 23.50 25.06 25.11
N PRO A 21 23.89 24.95 23.82
CA PRO A 21 23.48 23.84 22.97
C PRO A 21 23.97 22.51 23.57
N PRO A 22 23.19 21.42 23.49
CA PRO A 22 23.59 20.14 24.07
C PRO A 22 24.87 19.62 23.39
N THR A 23 26.00 19.74 24.10
CA THR A 23 27.28 19.19 23.67
C THR A 23 27.31 17.70 23.97
N GLY A 24 26.79 16.90 23.04
CA GLY A 24 26.88 15.45 23.15
C GLY A 24 25.95 14.73 22.18
N ARG A 25 26.53 14.10 21.15
CA ARG A 25 25.89 12.99 20.43
C ARG A 25 25.90 11.77 21.35
N GLY A 26 25.04 11.79 22.36
CA GLY A 26 24.74 10.62 23.18
C GLY A 26 23.82 9.69 22.40
N LYS A 27 24.32 8.50 22.06
CA LYS A 27 23.55 7.43 21.43
C LYS A 27 22.46 6.99 22.41
N ALA A 28 21.22 7.43 22.18
CA ALA A 28 20.09 6.98 23.01
C ALA A 28 19.93 5.45 22.91
N PRO A 29 19.66 4.75 24.02
CA PRO A 29 19.34 3.32 23.96
C PRO A 29 18.08 3.12 23.11
N PRO A 30 17.98 2.02 22.35
CA PRO A 30 16.83 1.80 21.48
C PRO A 30 15.59 1.64 22.35
N SER A 31 14.74 2.68 22.39
CA SER A 31 13.42 2.58 22.96
C SER A 31 12.65 1.55 22.13
N THR A 32 12.27 0.44 22.76
CA THR A 32 11.30 -0.51 22.22
C THR A 32 9.96 0.20 22.09
N GLN A 33 9.81 0.96 21.00
CA GLN A 33 8.56 1.56 20.62
C GLN A 33 7.61 0.39 20.34
N LYS A 34 6.72 0.12 21.29
CA LYS A 34 5.55 -0.74 21.06
C LYS A 34 4.92 -0.24 19.77
N ARG A 35 5.02 -1.03 18.70
CA ARG A 35 4.38 -0.78 17.42
C ARG A 35 2.88 -0.73 17.68
N ARG A 36 2.37 0.46 18.02
CA ARG A 36 0.96 0.75 17.79
C ARG A 36 0.78 0.54 16.30
N ALA A 37 -0.05 -0.43 15.93
CA ALA A 37 -0.41 -0.66 14.55
C ALA A 37 -1.00 0.66 14.02
N ARG A 38 -0.16 1.46 13.34
CA ARG A 38 -0.65 2.55 12.51
C ARG A 38 -1.41 1.83 11.41
N VAL A 39 -2.74 1.85 11.51
CA VAL A 39 -3.59 1.59 10.34
C VAL A 39 -3.18 2.63 9.32
N ARG A 40 -2.31 2.23 8.39
CA ARG A 40 -1.91 3.05 7.26
C ARG A 40 -3.16 3.16 6.39
N ARG A 41 -3.88 4.27 6.51
CA ARG A 41 -4.82 4.65 5.46
C ARG A 41 -4.02 4.73 4.16
N PRO A 42 -4.39 4.01 3.10
CA PRO A 42 -3.70 4.14 1.82
C PRO A 42 -3.77 5.61 1.41
N GLN A 43 -2.61 6.23 1.12
CA GLN A 43 -2.60 7.58 0.55
C GLN A 43 -3.30 7.49 -0.81
N SER A 44 -4.31 8.33 -1.00
CA SER A 44 -5.20 8.43 -2.16
C SER A 44 -4.50 8.93 -3.43
N GLY A 45 -3.35 8.36 -3.80
CA GLY A 45 -2.61 8.80 -4.99
C GLY A 45 -1.61 7.82 -5.59
N GLN A 46 -1.42 6.61 -5.05
CA GLN A 46 -0.42 5.66 -5.57
C GLN A 46 -0.83 4.20 -5.39
N VAL A 47 -2.05 3.82 -5.82
CA VAL A 47 -2.31 2.40 -6.07
C VAL A 47 -1.61 2.05 -7.38
N PRO A 48 -0.68 1.08 -7.41
CA PRO A 48 -0.06 0.65 -8.66
C PRO A 48 -1.12 0.19 -9.66
N LEU A 49 -0.99 0.50 -10.94
CA LEU A 49 -1.93 0.00 -11.97
C LEU A 49 -1.67 -1.47 -12.35
N GLN A 50 -0.64 -2.09 -11.76
CA GLN A 50 -0.30 -3.49 -11.97
C GLN A 50 -0.01 -4.18 -10.63
N LEU A 51 -0.69 -5.31 -10.40
CA LEU A 51 -0.40 -6.23 -9.31
C LEU A 51 0.45 -7.40 -9.85
N ASN A 52 1.53 -7.77 -9.16
CA ASN A 52 2.36 -8.92 -9.52
C ASN A 52 2.15 -10.05 -8.51
N VAL A 53 1.58 -11.16 -8.97
CA VAL A 53 1.30 -12.36 -8.16
C VAL A 53 2.14 -13.58 -8.56
N ARG A 54 3.21 -13.37 -9.34
CA ARG A 54 4.08 -14.48 -9.77
C ARG A 54 4.76 -15.13 -8.58
N GLY A 55 4.79 -16.47 -8.60
CA GLY A 55 5.42 -17.28 -7.56
C GLY A 55 4.58 -17.44 -6.29
N MET A 56 3.39 -16.82 -6.24
CA MET A 56 2.41 -17.06 -5.18
C MET A 56 1.61 -18.34 -5.44
N THR A 57 1.06 -18.91 -4.37
CA THR A 57 0.02 -19.92 -4.51
C THR A 57 -1.29 -19.29 -5.00
N VAL A 58 -2.20 -20.10 -5.54
CA VAL A 58 -3.50 -19.61 -6.04
C VAL A 58 -4.28 -18.89 -4.94
N SER A 59 -4.33 -19.46 -3.72
CA SER A 59 -5.06 -18.87 -2.61
C SER A 59 -4.49 -17.53 -2.15
N GLU A 60 -3.16 -17.39 -2.12
CA GLU A 60 -2.49 -16.11 -1.80
C GLU A 60 -2.75 -15.08 -2.89
N ALA A 61 -2.59 -15.46 -4.16
CA ALA A 61 -2.81 -14.57 -5.28
C ALA A 61 -4.24 -14.02 -5.32
N LEU A 62 -5.25 -14.87 -5.10
CA LEU A 62 -6.65 -14.44 -5.08
C LEU A 62 -6.94 -13.47 -3.93
N ARG A 63 -6.32 -13.69 -2.77
CA ARG A 63 -6.43 -12.75 -1.64
C ARG A 63 -5.80 -11.40 -1.96
N ASP A 64 -4.62 -11.39 -2.56
CA ASP A 64 -3.94 -10.15 -2.95
C ASP A 64 -4.69 -9.41 -4.08
N VAL A 65 -5.35 -10.16 -4.97
CA VAL A 65 -6.21 -9.60 -6.03
C VAL A 65 -7.46 -8.95 -5.40
N ASP A 66 -8.14 -9.61 -4.48
CA ASP A 66 -9.28 -9.06 -3.71
C ASP A 66 -8.90 -7.74 -3.03
N ASP A 67 -7.85 -7.76 -2.21
CA ASP A 67 -7.30 -6.57 -1.53
C ASP A 67 -6.86 -5.47 -2.52
N TYR A 68 -6.48 -5.84 -3.75
CA TYR A 68 -6.07 -4.90 -4.79
C TYR A 68 -7.27 -4.23 -5.47
N LEU A 69 -8.31 -4.99 -5.79
CA LEU A 69 -9.55 -4.45 -6.36
C LEU A 69 -10.21 -3.45 -5.40
N ASP A 70 -10.26 -3.77 -4.10
CA ASP A 70 -10.76 -2.86 -3.07
C ASP A 70 -9.99 -1.53 -3.03
N ARG A 71 -8.66 -1.60 -3.14
CA ARG A 71 -7.82 -0.40 -3.19
C ARG A 71 -8.06 0.44 -4.43
N LEU A 72 -8.29 -0.20 -5.59
CA LEU A 72 -8.62 0.50 -6.83
C LEU A 72 -9.98 1.19 -6.74
N LEU A 73 -11.00 0.49 -6.23
CA LEU A 73 -12.33 1.04 -6.00
C LEU A 73 -12.28 2.25 -5.05
N LEU A 74 -11.55 2.14 -3.94
CA LEU A 74 -11.40 3.24 -2.98
C LEU A 74 -10.62 4.44 -3.54
N ALA A 75 -9.77 4.20 -4.53
CA ALA A 75 -8.98 5.22 -5.20
C ALA A 75 -9.65 5.78 -6.46
N ASP A 76 -10.88 5.34 -6.80
CA ASP A 76 -11.58 5.64 -8.06
C ASP A 76 -10.72 5.35 -9.31
N VAL A 77 -9.88 4.32 -9.23
CA VAL A 77 -9.06 3.85 -10.36
C VAL A 77 -9.83 2.74 -11.06
N ARG A 78 -10.24 3.00 -12.29
CA ARG A 78 -11.12 2.08 -13.03
C ARG A 78 -10.39 0.98 -13.79
N ARG A 79 -9.08 1.08 -14.00
CA ARG A 79 -8.33 0.14 -14.85
C ARG A 79 -7.09 -0.37 -14.14
N GLY A 80 -6.81 -1.65 -14.34
CA GLY A 80 -5.63 -2.30 -13.77
C GLY A 80 -5.22 -3.53 -14.55
N SER A 81 -4.07 -4.09 -14.16
CA SER A 81 -3.54 -5.32 -14.71
C SER A 81 -3.00 -6.23 -13.60
N ILE A 82 -3.03 -7.54 -13.84
CA ILE A 82 -2.50 -8.56 -12.94
C ILE A 82 -1.48 -9.39 -13.70
N LEU A 83 -0.23 -9.31 -13.28
CA LEU A 83 0.87 -10.14 -13.77
C LEU A 83 0.92 -11.44 -12.97
N HIS A 84 0.31 -12.48 -13.53
CA HIS A 84 0.35 -13.85 -12.99
C HIS A 84 1.40 -14.74 -13.68
N GLY A 85 1.89 -14.32 -14.85
CA GLY A 85 2.81 -15.11 -15.68
C GLY A 85 2.11 -16.21 -16.47
N LYS A 86 2.86 -16.91 -17.33
CA LYS A 86 2.31 -17.96 -18.22
C LYS A 86 2.25 -19.32 -17.51
N GLY A 87 3.40 -19.79 -17.01
CA GLY A 87 3.53 -20.98 -16.16
C GLY A 87 2.70 -22.17 -16.63
N THR A 88 2.06 -22.85 -15.68
CA THR A 88 1.07 -23.91 -15.93
C THR A 88 -0.33 -23.39 -16.25
N GLY A 89 -0.55 -22.07 -16.23
CA GLY A 89 -1.87 -21.46 -16.36
C GLY A 89 -2.68 -21.40 -15.07
N ALA A 90 -2.27 -22.07 -13.97
CA ALA A 90 -3.10 -22.15 -12.76
C ALA A 90 -3.49 -20.77 -12.17
N LEU A 91 -2.53 -19.83 -12.08
CA LEU A 91 -2.83 -18.47 -11.62
C LEU A 91 -3.65 -17.67 -12.64
N ARG A 92 -3.39 -17.86 -13.93
CA ARG A 92 -4.15 -17.21 -15.01
C ARG A 92 -5.63 -17.60 -14.94
N ASP A 93 -5.89 -18.89 -14.89
CA ASP A 93 -7.24 -19.44 -14.94
C ASP A 93 -8.01 -19.07 -13.66
N ALA A 94 -7.35 -19.11 -12.49
CA ALA A 94 -7.94 -18.68 -11.22
C ALA A 94 -8.27 -17.17 -11.20
N VAL A 95 -7.34 -16.32 -11.66
CA VAL A 95 -7.57 -14.87 -11.72
C VAL A 95 -8.70 -14.53 -12.67
N GLN A 96 -8.76 -15.15 -13.86
CA GLN A 96 -9.85 -14.92 -14.80
C GLN A 96 -11.20 -15.37 -14.25
N ALA A 97 -11.27 -16.54 -13.63
CA ALA A 97 -12.50 -17.03 -13.02
C ALA A 97 -12.97 -16.11 -11.88
N TYR A 98 -12.04 -15.61 -11.07
CA TYR A 98 -12.35 -14.70 -9.98
C TYR A 98 -12.85 -13.34 -10.50
N LEU A 99 -12.17 -12.74 -11.48
CA LEU A 99 -12.64 -11.48 -12.10
C LEU A 99 -14.01 -11.63 -12.77
N ALA A 100 -14.26 -12.76 -13.44
CA ALA A 100 -15.57 -13.07 -14.04
C ALA A 100 -16.69 -13.22 -12.99
N SER A 101 -16.35 -13.59 -11.75
CA SER A 101 -17.32 -13.69 -10.65
C SER A 101 -17.66 -12.36 -9.99
N CYS A 102 -16.86 -11.31 -10.24
CA CYS A 102 -17.01 -10.01 -9.60
C CYS A 102 -17.96 -9.10 -10.39
N SER A 103 -19.12 -8.74 -9.82
CA SER A 103 -20.13 -7.91 -10.51
C SER A 103 -19.68 -6.47 -10.78
N PHE A 104 -18.64 -5.99 -10.10
CA PHE A 104 -18.08 -4.65 -10.30
C PHE A 104 -16.94 -4.62 -11.33
N VAL A 105 -16.61 -5.76 -11.96
CA VAL A 105 -15.69 -5.83 -13.10
C VAL A 105 -16.51 -5.69 -14.38
N SER A 106 -16.28 -4.61 -15.12
CA SER A 106 -16.96 -4.32 -16.38
C SER A 106 -16.45 -5.19 -17.52
N SER A 107 -15.13 -5.35 -17.60
CA SER A 107 -14.48 -6.21 -18.60
C SER A 107 -13.13 -6.71 -18.11
N HIS A 108 -12.70 -7.86 -18.63
CA HIS A 108 -11.37 -8.39 -18.41
C HIS A 108 -10.87 -9.17 -19.63
N GLY A 109 -9.56 -9.25 -19.82
CA GLY A 109 -8.97 -9.93 -20.95
C GLY A 109 -7.45 -10.04 -20.85
N PHE A 110 -6.83 -10.71 -21.82
CA PHE A 110 -5.38 -10.75 -21.89
C PHE A 110 -4.82 -9.44 -22.39
N ALA A 111 -3.65 -9.07 -21.85
CA ALA A 111 -2.90 -7.94 -22.37
C ALA A 111 -2.45 -8.20 -23.83
N PRO A 112 -2.17 -7.15 -24.60
CA PRO A 112 -1.49 -7.25 -25.89
C PRO A 112 -0.16 -8.03 -25.82
N PRO A 113 0.30 -8.68 -26.91
CA PRO A 113 1.56 -9.43 -26.92
C PRO A 113 2.79 -8.60 -26.49
N ASN A 114 2.81 -7.31 -26.79
CA ASN A 114 3.88 -6.37 -26.41
C ASN A 114 3.84 -5.97 -24.92
N LEU A 115 2.76 -6.29 -24.20
CA LEU A 115 2.58 -6.01 -22.76
C LEU A 115 2.50 -7.28 -21.91
N GLY A 116 2.94 -8.42 -22.45
CA GLY A 116 3.02 -9.70 -21.72
C GLY A 116 2.02 -10.76 -22.17
N GLY A 117 1.07 -10.42 -23.06
CA GLY A 117 0.15 -11.37 -23.65
C GLY A 117 -0.71 -12.08 -22.61
N ASP A 118 -0.85 -13.39 -22.79
CA ASP A 118 -1.55 -14.32 -21.89
C ASP A 118 -0.93 -14.46 -20.49
N GLY A 119 0.22 -13.84 -20.23
CA GLY A 119 0.83 -13.78 -18.90
C GLY A 119 0.33 -12.63 -18.03
N VAL A 120 -0.49 -11.74 -18.59
CA VAL A 120 -1.06 -10.57 -17.93
C VAL A 120 -2.56 -10.51 -18.23
N THR A 121 -3.37 -10.35 -17.20
CA THR A 121 -4.80 -10.07 -17.34
C THR A 121 -5.05 -8.60 -17.06
N GLU A 122 -5.58 -7.87 -18.04
CA GLU A 122 -6.07 -6.50 -17.90
C GLU A 122 -7.56 -6.52 -17.57
N PHE A 123 -8.01 -5.54 -16.79
CA PHE A 123 -9.42 -5.43 -16.41
C PHE A 123 -9.85 -3.96 -16.25
N GLU A 124 -11.15 -3.75 -16.37
CA GLU A 124 -11.84 -2.48 -16.14
C GLU A 124 -12.96 -2.68 -15.12
N LEU A 125 -13.09 -1.75 -14.19
CA LEU A 125 -14.08 -1.72 -13.13
C LEU A 125 -15.25 -0.81 -13.52
N GLU A 126 -16.44 -1.19 -13.09
CA GLU A 126 -17.64 -0.36 -13.20
C GLU A 126 -17.45 0.94 -12.42
N SER A 127 -17.98 2.03 -12.98
CA SER A 127 -17.96 3.32 -12.31
C SER A 127 -19.00 3.35 -11.21
N GLY A 128 -18.56 3.51 -9.96
CA GLY A 128 -19.47 3.87 -8.87
C GLY A 128 -19.96 5.30 -9.06
N GLU A 129 -21.11 5.50 -9.71
CA GLU A 129 -21.85 6.74 -9.56
C GLU A 129 -22.29 6.84 -8.09
N THR A 130 -21.79 7.85 -7.39
CA THR A 130 -22.15 8.15 -6.00
C THR A 130 -23.54 8.78 -5.94
#